data_AF-A0A524QSE2-F1
#
_entry.id   AF-A0A524QSE2-F1
#
_cell.length_a   1.000
_cell.length_b   1.000
_cell.length_c   1.000
_cell.angle_alpha   90.00
_cell.angle_beta   90.00
_cell.angle_gamma   90.00
#
_symmetry.space_group_name_H-M   'P 1'
#
loop_
_entity.id
_entity.type
_entity.pdbx_description
1 polymer ?
#
loop_
_entity_poly.entity_id
_entity_poly.type
_entity_poly.pdbx_seq_one_letter_code
_entity_poly.pdbx_strand_id
1 'polypeptide(L)'
;MAEKDRDPGDRSGVNPPYGWALMATLLVALLYIVTLAPTTAFWDTSEYMATAHILGIPHPPGNPLFVVLARAWDILLAPLGLSVAVKINLFSTTMSALAHGFWFLVVHQIL
;
A
#
# COMPACT_ATOMS: atom_id res chain seq x y z
N MET A 1 -12.00 -12.35 49.88
CA MET A 1 -12.39 -11.50 48.74
C MET A 1 -11.25 -11.59 47.75
N ALA A 2 -11.34 -12.56 46.84
CA ALA A 2 -10.20 -13.01 46.04
C ALA A 2 -9.92 -12.01 44.92
N GLU A 3 -8.75 -11.38 44.99
CA GLU A 3 -8.09 -10.76 43.85
C GLU A 3 -7.79 -11.88 42.86
N LYS A 4 -8.64 -11.99 41.83
CA LYS A 4 -8.46 -12.93 40.74
C LYS A 4 -7.28 -12.43 39.92
N ASP A 5 -6.12 -13.04 40.14
CA ASP A 5 -4.96 -12.98 39.25
C ASP A 5 -5.46 -13.02 37.80
N ARG A 6 -5.40 -11.88 37.11
CA ARG A 6 -5.60 -11.86 35.67
C ARG A 6 -4.34 -12.47 35.08
N ASP A 7 -4.50 -13.56 34.35
CA ASP A 7 -3.43 -14.13 33.56
C ASP A 7 -2.87 -13.03 32.63
N PRO A 8 -1.57 -12.67 32.73
CA PRO A 8 -0.96 -11.66 31.85
C PRO A 8 -0.97 -12.07 30.36
N GLY A 9 -1.33 -13.32 30.03
CA GLY A 9 -1.54 -13.82 28.67
C GLY A 9 -2.98 -13.71 28.14
N ASP A 10 -3.97 -13.36 28.97
CA ASP A 10 -5.38 -13.35 28.56
C ASP A 10 -5.72 -12.08 27.75
N ARG A 11 -5.50 -12.15 26.43
CA ARG A 11 -5.92 -11.11 25.47
C ARG A 11 -7.37 -11.28 24.97
N SER A 12 -8.16 -12.17 25.56
CA SER A 12 -9.49 -12.55 25.04
C SER A 12 -10.54 -11.43 25.06
N GLY A 13 -10.23 -10.26 25.64
CA GLY A 13 -11.12 -9.09 25.70
C GLY A 13 -10.75 -7.89 24.84
N VAL A 14 -9.62 -7.90 24.11
CA VAL A 14 -9.18 -6.75 23.30
C VAL A 14 -9.42 -7.05 21.83
N ASN A 15 -10.50 -6.51 21.27
CA ASN A 15 -10.73 -6.55 19.83
C ASN A 15 -9.66 -5.70 19.13
N PRO A 16 -8.88 -6.26 18.18
CA PRO A 16 -7.93 -5.45 17.43
C PRO A 16 -8.67 -4.30 16.72
N PRO A 17 -8.07 -3.11 16.61
CA PRO A 17 -8.74 -1.91 16.11
C PRO A 17 -8.84 -1.90 14.57
N TYR A 18 -9.30 -3.00 13.97
CA TYR A 18 -9.39 -3.17 12.52
C TYR A 18 -10.26 -2.09 11.86
N GLY A 19 -11.31 -1.62 12.53
CA GLY A 19 -12.14 -0.52 12.02
C GLY A 19 -11.36 0.79 11.88
N TRP A 20 -10.55 1.14 12.88
CA TRP A 20 -9.69 2.33 12.82
C TRP A 20 -8.56 2.18 11.80
N ALA A 21 -7.98 0.99 11.70
CA ALA A 21 -6.96 0.67 10.69
C ALA A 21 -7.51 0.80 9.26
N LEU A 22 -8.73 0.31 9.03
CA LEU A 22 -9.42 0.46 7.75
C LEU A 22 -9.70 1.93 7.44
N MET A 23 -10.19 2.69 8.42
CA MET A 23 -10.44 4.12 8.23
C MET A 23 -9.14 4.88 7.88
N ALA A 24 -8.03 4.60 8.57
CA ALA A 24 -6.73 5.19 8.26
C ALA A 24 -6.27 4.84 6.83
N THR A 25 -6.41 3.57 6.44
CA THR A 25 -6.11 3.08 5.08
C THR A 25 -6.92 3.85 4.03
N LEU A 26 -8.23 3.97 4.23
CA LEU A 26 -9.14 4.63 3.28
C LEU A 26 -8.87 6.14 3.17
N LEU A 27 -8.59 6.82 4.28
CA LEU A 27 -8.26 8.25 4.28
C LEU A 27 -6.95 8.53 3.51
N VAL A 28 -5.92 7.69 3.71
CA VAL A 28 -4.66 7.81 2.96
C VAL A 28 -4.87 7.48 1.49
N ALA A 29 -5.64 6.42 1.18
CA ALA A 29 -5.97 6.08 -0.21
C ALA A 29 -6.69 7.23 -0.91
N LEU A 30 -7.71 7.83 -0.26
CA LEU A 30 -8.45 8.97 -0.81
C LEU A 30 -7.52 10.17 -1.05
N LEU A 31 -6.67 10.51 -0.08
CA LEU A 31 -5.71 11.60 -0.21
C LEU A 31 -4.84 11.40 -1.45
N TYR A 32 -4.22 10.23 -1.61
CA TYR A 32 -3.33 9.95 -2.73
C TYR A 32 -4.04 9.79 -4.07
N ILE A 33 -5.30 9.35 -4.10
CA ILE A 33 -6.12 9.36 -5.31
C ILE A 33 -6.43 10.80 -5.75
N VAL A 34 -6.80 11.69 -4.82
CA VAL A 34 -7.12 13.09 -5.14
C VAL A 34 -5.87 13.86 -5.57
N THR A 35 -4.70 13.52 -5.04
CA THR A 35 -3.41 14.13 -5.41
C THR A 35 -2.61 13.30 -6.41
N LEU A 36 -3.25 12.36 -7.12
CA LEU A 36 -2.57 11.45 -8.04
C LEU A 36 -1.94 12.21 -9.21
N ALA A 37 -0.65 11.97 -9.47
CA ALA A 37 -0.01 12.52 -10.66
C ALA A 37 -0.57 11.84 -11.93
N PRO A 38 -1.07 12.60 -12.93
CA PRO A 38 -1.71 12.02 -14.12
C PRO A 38 -0.69 11.55 -15.18
N THR A 39 0.56 11.98 -15.07
CA THR A 39 1.63 11.75 -16.05
C THR A 39 2.93 11.29 -15.39
N THR A 40 3.97 11.09 -16.19
CA THR A 40 5.33 10.86 -15.70
C THR A 40 5.83 12.03 -14.87
N ALA A 41 6.71 11.73 -13.91
CA ALA A 41 7.47 12.71 -13.14
C ALA A 41 8.96 12.50 -13.40
N PHE A 42 9.78 13.50 -13.08
CA PHE A 42 11.23 13.41 -13.26
C PHE A 42 11.83 12.27 -12.42
N TRP A 43 12.92 11.68 -12.92
CA TRP A 43 13.72 10.66 -12.22
C TRP A 43 13.01 9.30 -12.08
N ASP A 44 13.28 8.61 -10.98
CA ASP A 44 12.85 7.23 -10.67
C ASP A 44 11.39 6.94 -10.99
N THR A 45 10.47 7.86 -10.73
CA THR A 45 9.04 7.59 -10.91
C THR A 45 8.71 7.16 -12.34
N SER A 46 9.26 7.87 -13.34
CA SER A 46 9.03 7.54 -14.74
C SER A 46 9.80 6.28 -15.19
N GLU A 47 10.98 6.06 -14.64
CA GLU A 47 11.78 4.86 -14.90
C GLU A 47 11.10 3.59 -14.37
N TYR A 48 10.51 3.66 -13.18
CA TYR A 48 9.73 2.58 -12.59
C TYR A 48 8.41 2.33 -13.33
N MET A 49 7.74 3.38 -13.82
CA MET A 49 6.57 3.22 -14.69
C MET A 49 6.92 2.50 -15.99
N ALA A 50 7.98 2.94 -16.66
CA ALA A 50 8.43 2.34 -17.91
C ALA A 50 8.86 0.89 -17.70
N THR A 51 9.68 0.63 -16.69
CA THR A 51 10.18 -0.73 -16.39
C THR A 51 9.08 -1.66 -15.89
N ALA A 52 8.10 -1.20 -15.13
CA ALA A 52 6.90 -1.97 -14.82
C ALA A 52 6.11 -2.33 -16.09
N HIS A 53 5.92 -1.37 -17.00
CA HIS A 53 5.14 -1.60 -18.23
C HIS A 53 5.82 -2.56 -19.21
N ILE A 54 7.14 -2.52 -19.33
CA ILE A 54 7.89 -3.37 -20.28
C ILE A 54 8.56 -4.60 -19.63
N LEU A 55 8.39 -4.80 -18.31
CA LEU A 55 9.15 -5.78 -17.52
C LEU A 55 10.68 -5.59 -17.60
N GLY A 56 11.13 -4.34 -17.53
CA GLY A 56 12.53 -3.95 -17.54
C GLY A 56 13.19 -3.93 -16.15
N ILE A 57 14.46 -3.53 -16.12
CA ILE A 57 15.24 -3.34 -14.88
C ILE A 57 15.49 -1.83 -14.72
N PRO A 58 14.98 -1.18 -13.65
CA PRO A 58 15.20 0.26 -13.45
C PRO A 58 16.67 0.58 -13.19
N HIS A 59 17.24 0.06 -12.10
CA HIS A 59 18.67 0.16 -11.80
C HIS A 59 19.18 -1.17 -11.26
N PRO A 60 20.40 -1.63 -11.58
CA PRO A 60 21.00 -2.82 -10.95
C PRO A 60 21.05 -2.66 -9.42
N PRO A 61 20.69 -3.70 -8.62
CA PRO A 61 20.32 -5.09 -8.96
C PRO A 61 18.85 -5.32 -9.36
N GLY A 62 18.04 -4.26 -9.45
CA GLY A 62 16.64 -4.27 -9.85
C GLY A 62 15.65 -4.16 -8.68
N ASN A 63 14.35 -4.11 -9.01
CA ASN A 63 13.24 -4.18 -8.05
C ASN A 63 12.19 -5.20 -8.54
N PRO A 64 12.55 -6.49 -8.61
CA PRO A 64 11.76 -7.50 -9.31
C PRO A 64 10.35 -7.65 -8.76
N LEU A 65 10.18 -7.59 -7.42
CA LEU A 65 8.85 -7.68 -6.80
C LEU A 65 7.94 -6.51 -7.23
N PHE A 66 8.46 -5.29 -7.20
CA PHE A 66 7.70 -4.13 -7.66
C PHE A 66 7.33 -4.27 -9.13
N VAL A 67 8.31 -4.58 -9.99
CA VAL A 67 8.10 -4.66 -11.45
C VAL A 67 7.04 -5.70 -11.82
N VAL A 68 7.10 -6.90 -11.21
CA VAL A 68 6.13 -7.97 -11.48
C VAL A 68 4.73 -7.61 -11.00
N LEU A 69 4.60 -7.08 -9.77
CA LEU A 69 3.30 -6.72 -9.22
C LEU A 69 2.68 -5.51 -9.95
N ALA A 70 3.49 -4.50 -10.25
CA ALA A 70 3.07 -3.32 -10.98
C ALA A 70 2.67 -3.67 -12.42
N ARG A 71 3.35 -4.63 -13.06
CA ARG A 71 2.93 -5.15 -14.37
C ARG A 71 1.61 -5.91 -14.30
N ALA A 72 1.44 -6.77 -13.30
CA ALA A 72 0.18 -7.49 -13.11
C ALA A 72 -0.99 -6.51 -12.91
N TRP A 73 -0.77 -5.46 -12.13
CA TRP A 73 -1.73 -4.36 -11.94
C TRP A 73 -2.03 -3.59 -13.23
N ASP A 74 -0.99 -3.25 -14.00
CA ASP A 74 -1.12 -2.58 -15.31
C ASP A 74 -1.98 -3.36 -16.31
N ILE A 75 -1.83 -4.70 -16.33
CA ILE A 75 -2.65 -5.62 -17.14
C ILE A 75 -4.08 -5.71 -16.60
N LEU A 76 -4.26 -5.85 -15.28
CA LEU A 76 -5.58 -5.93 -14.65
C LEU A 76 -6.44 -4.69 -14.95
N LEU A 77 -5.82 -3.51 -14.94
CA LEU A 77 -6.50 -2.24 -15.20
C LEU A 77 -6.53 -1.85 -16.68
N ALA A 78 -5.98 -2.66 -17.60
CA ALA A 78 -5.97 -2.37 -19.03
C ALA A 78 -7.38 -2.11 -19.63
N PRO A 79 -8.46 -2.81 -19.23
CA PRO A 79 -9.81 -2.55 -19.75
C PRO A 79 -10.38 -1.17 -19.40
N LEU A 80 -9.79 -0.44 -18.45
CA LEU A 80 -10.29 0.85 -17.98
C LEU A 80 -9.89 2.03 -18.89
N GLY A 81 -9.06 1.81 -19.92
CA GLY A 81 -8.59 2.87 -20.82
C GLY A 81 -7.70 3.94 -20.15
N LEU A 82 -7.22 3.67 -18.93
CA LEU A 82 -6.35 4.58 -18.19
C LEU A 82 -4.92 4.56 -18.77
N SER A 83 -4.22 5.69 -18.69
CA SER A 83 -2.82 5.75 -19.07
C SER A 83 -1.98 4.84 -18.17
N VAL A 84 -0.84 4.35 -18.69
CA VAL A 84 0.12 3.57 -17.90
C VAL A 84 0.54 4.34 -16.64
N ALA A 85 0.81 5.64 -16.75
CA ALA A 85 1.17 6.49 -15.63
C ALA A 85 0.10 6.45 -14.51
N VAL A 86 -1.18 6.62 -14.86
CA VAL A 86 -2.28 6.54 -13.88
C VAL A 86 -2.38 5.16 -13.26
N LYS A 87 -2.32 4.08 -14.06
CA LYS A 87 -2.40 2.71 -13.54
C LYS A 87 -1.28 2.39 -12.54
N ILE A 88 -0.04 2.75 -12.87
CA ILE A 88 1.11 2.52 -11.98
C ILE A 88 1.05 3.44 -10.74
N ASN A 89 0.63 4.69 -10.87
CA ASN A 89 0.45 5.57 -9.71
C ASN A 89 -0.68 5.08 -8.78
N LEU A 90 -1.75 4.49 -9.33
CA LEU A 90 -2.79 3.84 -8.54
C LEU A 90 -2.25 2.62 -7.79
N PHE A 91 -1.37 1.82 -8.41
CA PHE A 91 -0.69 0.72 -7.73
C PHE A 91 0.11 1.22 -6.51
N SER A 92 0.95 2.23 -6.72
CA SER A 92 1.73 2.86 -5.63
C SER A 92 0.81 3.41 -4.54
N THR A 93 -0.28 4.08 -4.92
CA THR A 93 -1.30 4.60 -4.00
C THR A 93 -1.91 3.49 -3.14
N THR A 94 -2.31 2.38 -3.75
CA THR A 94 -2.87 1.22 -3.04
C THR A 94 -1.87 0.61 -2.06
N MET A 95 -0.62 0.38 -2.49
CA MET A 95 0.42 -0.18 -1.64
C MET A 95 0.76 0.75 -0.46
N SER A 96 0.86 2.06 -0.70
CA SER A 96 1.11 3.03 0.36
C SER A 96 -0.04 3.11 1.36
N ALA A 97 -1.29 3.07 0.91
CA ALA A 97 -2.45 3.07 1.81
C ALA A 97 -2.48 1.82 2.71
N LEU A 98 -2.27 0.63 2.13
CA LEU A 98 -2.20 -0.62 2.89
C LEU A 98 -1.06 -0.60 3.93
N ALA A 99 0.11 -0.09 3.55
CA ALA A 99 1.25 0.07 4.46
C ALA A 99 0.90 0.96 5.65
N HIS A 100 0.12 2.04 5.45
CA HIS A 100 -0.34 2.90 6.56
C HIS A 100 -1.35 2.19 7.46
N GLY A 101 -2.23 1.36 6.92
CA GLY A 101 -3.13 0.50 7.71
C GLY A 101 -2.37 -0.48 8.61
N PHE A 102 -1.37 -1.15 8.05
CA PHE A 102 -0.50 -2.05 8.83
C PHE A 102 0.35 -1.30 9.85
N TRP A 103 0.89 -0.14 9.48
CA TRP A 103 1.62 0.73 10.39
C TRP A 103 0.77 1.12 11.59
N PHE A 104 -0.49 1.53 11.36
CA PHE A 104 -1.43 1.83 12.44
C PHE A 104 -1.60 0.65 13.41
N LEU A 105 -1.78 -0.57 12.89
CA LEU A 105 -1.92 -1.77 13.72
C LEU A 105 -0.65 -2.07 14.52
N VAL A 106 0.52 -1.93 13.90
CA VAL A 106 1.82 -2.12 14.58
C VAL A 106 2.00 -1.09 15.70
N VAL A 107 1.72 0.19 15.42
CA VAL A 107 1.84 1.26 16.42
C VAL A 107 0.88 1.05 17.58
N HIS A 108 -0.39 0.73 17.31
CA HIS A 108 -1.38 0.43 18.35
C HIS A 108 -1.03 -0.84 19.16
N GLN A 109 -0.28 -1.78 18.59
CA GLN A 109 0.16 -2.96 19.32
C GLN A 109 1.32 -2.65 20.30
N ILE A 110 2.07 -1.57 20.04
CA ILE A 110 3.25 -1.16 20.81
C ILE A 110 2.91 -0.12 21.88
N LEU A 111 2.03 0.85 21.57
CA LEU A 111 1.59 1.93 22.46
C LEU A 111 0.32 1.55 23.22
#